data_AF-A0A367Q3K6-F1
#
_entry.id   AF-A0A367Q3K6-F1
#
_cell.length_a   1.000
_cell.length_b   1.000
_cell.length_c   1.000
_cell.angle_alpha   90.00
_cell.angle_beta   90.00
_cell.angle_gamma   90.00
#
_symmetry.space_group_name_H-M   'P 1'
#
loop_
_entity.id
_entity.type
_entity.pdbx_description
1 polymer ?
#
loop_
_entity_poly.entity_id
_entity_poly.type
_entity_poly.pdbx_seq_one_letter_code
_entity_poly.pdbx_strand_id
1 'polypeptide(L)'
;MKVAVQQEDLQLLAKTLQEQLLVEVPLAGVFQVKCAVNKDELMILTQHPSGVTVDAQVIFAVIEDALQSLAPYREQRVQCFLRVFGEQLPYAKRFLALKQRVESNDGDLGIWASGGIRGEDTERSLSGELRGTRGHEDTETQMHGDDMESSFPASSSSPSSALTYFPSLDETEDEEVFDPFADTPSLPPSKPTRQIKPIFLVVGLVGIIGLSIGGYLLTRPCVMSECKEIQVAEQLKTESPQLMRRAKSEKDLMAVHQRLTTASAALSVIPSWSPRYQMSEELKASLSGRSEKISQVVKALQTASLAAEKIKAPARSLEEIQGRQHLWRQAIAPLEAITPNSELYPLIQAKLFSYRISLHAVNQQIQTEEKWLKKLAAAKDVANTAESRQATAKSLKDWQKVQSNWQVVINALRVIPQTSPAYEEAQKLLLDYKPKLVTARDRATKEQLAARTYQQAVSTANQAKVYQQQNQWQAAATYWDQALETAKKVSQDSLYYTQAQSLIEPYSTALKQAQEKLQVVSGLQQTRADLEKTCVNGIRICTFSMDNAGIIVRLTSEYDQLRQKSSTNPNSENPDSAVDLTNHLQILQEALAVISDNANLSVFLYDSQDEVIYTRTLGG
;
A
#
# COMPACT_ATOMS: atom_id res chain seq x y z
N MET A 1 -15.16 8.61 29.47
CA MET A 1 -15.30 9.67 28.45
C MET A 1 -16.13 9.13 27.29
N LYS A 2 -17.14 9.87 26.79
CA LYS A 2 -17.78 9.52 25.52
C LYS A 2 -16.93 10.10 24.39
N VAL A 3 -16.23 9.25 23.65
CA VAL A 3 -15.52 9.67 22.44
C VAL A 3 -16.52 9.69 21.30
N ALA A 4 -16.99 10.88 20.91
CA ALA A 4 -17.74 11.07 19.69
C ALA A 4 -16.79 10.96 18.48
N VAL A 5 -16.48 9.73 18.08
CA VAL A 5 -15.65 9.45 16.90
C VAL A 5 -16.40 9.98 15.67
N GLN A 6 -15.78 10.84 14.87
CA GLN A 6 -16.44 11.37 13.69
C GLN A 6 -16.50 10.32 12.58
N GLN A 7 -17.50 10.39 11.70
CA GLN A 7 -17.65 9.49 10.56
C GLN A 7 -16.39 9.48 9.67
N GLU A 8 -15.69 10.62 9.61
CA GLU A 8 -14.46 10.84 8.85
C GLU A 8 -13.27 10.08 9.45
N ASP A 9 -13.14 10.03 10.78
CA ASP A 9 -12.10 9.27 11.49
C ASP A 9 -12.23 7.76 11.24
N LEU A 10 -13.47 7.24 11.19
CA LEU A 10 -13.75 5.83 10.89
C LEU A 10 -13.42 5.47 9.44
N GLN A 11 -13.64 6.38 8.48
CA GLN A 11 -13.23 6.19 7.09
C GLN A 11 -11.72 6.23 6.94
N LEU A 12 -11.04 7.13 7.65
CA LEU A 12 -9.59 7.21 7.69
C LEU A 12 -8.99 5.93 8.29
N LEU A 13 -9.49 5.47 9.44
CA LEU A 13 -9.08 4.22 10.08
C LEU A 13 -9.28 3.01 9.16
N ALA A 14 -10.45 2.88 8.53
CA ALA A 14 -10.73 1.79 7.60
C ALA A 14 -9.72 1.78 6.43
N LYS A 15 -9.39 2.95 5.88
CA LYS A 15 -8.39 3.11 4.82
C LYS A 15 -6.98 2.73 5.29
N THR A 16 -6.55 3.17 6.47
CA THR A 16 -5.24 2.83 7.05
C THR A 16 -5.11 1.33 7.31
N LEU A 17 -6.12 0.70 7.89
CA LEU A 17 -6.14 -0.75 8.12
C LEU A 17 -6.13 -1.54 6.80
N GLN A 18 -6.85 -1.07 5.78
CA GLN A 18 -6.84 -1.69 4.46
C GLN A 18 -5.48 -1.57 3.77
N GLU A 19 -4.81 -0.41 3.89
CA GLU A 19 -3.45 -0.21 3.37
C GLU A 19 -2.44 -1.13 4.08
N GLN A 20 -2.52 -1.27 5.41
CA GLN A 20 -1.64 -2.16 6.16
C GLN A 20 -1.83 -3.65 5.80
N LEU A 21 -3.09 -4.10 5.66
CA LEU A 21 -3.41 -5.48 5.26
C LEU A 21 -2.92 -5.81 3.84
N LEU A 22 -2.91 -4.82 2.93
CA LEU A 22 -2.37 -4.99 1.58
C LEU A 22 -0.83 -5.07 1.54
N VAL A 23 -0.14 -4.58 2.58
CA VAL A 23 1.32 -4.69 2.73
C VAL A 23 1.71 -6.04 3.34
N GLU A 24 1.06 -6.44 4.45
CA GLU A 24 1.44 -7.63 5.22
C GLU A 24 0.83 -8.94 4.67
N VAL A 25 -0.26 -8.88 3.88
CA VAL A 25 -0.91 -10.07 3.30
C VAL A 25 -1.08 -9.94 1.77
N PRO A 26 0.00 -10.09 0.97
CA PRO A 26 -0.01 -9.76 -0.46
C PRO A 26 -0.79 -10.73 -1.36
N LEU A 27 -1.14 -11.92 -0.85
CA LEU A 27 -1.82 -12.99 -1.60
C LEU A 27 -3.33 -12.77 -1.76
N ALA A 28 -3.90 -11.78 -1.06
CA ALA A 28 -5.32 -11.50 -1.06
C ALA A 28 -5.65 -10.27 -1.89
N GLY A 29 -6.27 -10.47 -3.05
CA GLY A 29 -6.73 -9.40 -3.91
C GLY A 29 -7.76 -8.50 -3.20
N VAL A 30 -7.41 -7.22 -3.03
CA VAL A 30 -8.26 -6.12 -2.56
C VAL A 30 -9.19 -6.48 -1.39
N PHE A 31 -8.63 -6.53 -0.17
CA PHE A 31 -9.44 -6.45 1.04
C PHE A 31 -10.29 -5.17 1.03
N GLN A 32 -11.52 -5.26 1.54
CA GLN A 32 -12.32 -4.09 1.92
C GLN A 32 -12.49 -4.09 3.44
N VAL A 33 -12.02 -3.03 4.09
CA VAL A 33 -12.22 -2.82 5.53
C VAL A 33 -13.35 -1.81 5.76
N LYS A 34 -14.19 -2.06 6.76
CA LYS A 34 -15.22 -1.13 7.24
C LYS A 34 -15.13 -1.02 8.77
N CYS A 35 -15.12 0.20 9.27
CA CYS A 35 -15.13 0.50 10.71
C CYS A 35 -16.47 1.13 11.10
N ALA A 36 -17.00 0.73 12.25
CA ALA A 36 -18.22 1.27 12.85
C ALA A 36 -18.08 1.26 14.38
N VAL A 37 -18.80 2.13 15.09
CA VAL A 37 -18.88 2.10 16.56
C VAL A 37 -20.27 1.61 16.95
N ASN A 38 -20.34 0.68 17.90
CA ASN A 38 -21.59 0.14 18.43
C ASN A 38 -21.44 -0.08 19.95
N LYS A 39 -22.33 0.54 20.75
CA LYS A 39 -22.27 0.50 22.23
C LYS A 39 -20.87 0.85 22.79
N ASP A 40 -20.28 1.92 22.27
CA ASP A 40 -18.92 2.42 22.57
C ASP A 40 -17.75 1.47 22.23
N GLU A 41 -18.02 0.28 21.65
CA GLU A 41 -17.01 -0.63 21.11
C GLU A 41 -16.75 -0.38 19.62
N LEU A 42 -15.48 -0.45 19.20
CA LEU A 42 -15.08 -0.34 17.80
C LEU A 42 -15.25 -1.70 17.11
N MET A 43 -16.04 -1.74 16.03
CA MET A 43 -16.21 -2.92 15.19
C MET A 43 -15.48 -2.73 13.86
N ILE A 44 -14.67 -3.73 13.48
CA ILE A 44 -13.90 -3.75 12.25
C ILE A 44 -14.32 -4.99 11.45
N LEU A 45 -14.89 -4.78 10.27
CA LEU A 45 -15.23 -5.83 9.32
C LEU A 45 -14.23 -5.81 8.17
N THR A 46 -13.52 -6.91 7.97
CA THR A 46 -12.61 -7.11 6.83
C THR A 46 -13.21 -8.14 5.89
N GLN A 47 -13.34 -7.76 4.62
CA GLN A 47 -13.96 -8.57 3.56
C GLN A 47 -12.93 -8.98 2.49
N HIS A 48 -13.00 -10.23 2.01
CA HIS A 48 -12.13 -10.74 0.94
C HIS A 48 -12.92 -11.50 -0.15
N PRO A 49 -12.36 -11.70 -1.36
CA PRO A 49 -13.01 -12.47 -2.42
C PRO A 49 -13.08 -13.97 -2.12
N SER A 50 -14.11 -14.65 -2.61
CA SER A 50 -14.34 -16.11 -2.39
C SER A 50 -13.24 -17.02 -2.97
N GLY A 51 -12.46 -16.54 -3.94
CA GLY A 51 -11.31 -17.24 -4.49
C GLY A 51 -10.01 -17.11 -3.70
N VAL A 52 -10.03 -16.45 -2.53
CA VAL A 52 -8.83 -16.23 -1.69
C VAL A 52 -9.00 -16.98 -0.37
N THR A 53 -8.09 -17.89 -0.07
CA THR A 53 -7.92 -18.46 1.27
C THR A 53 -7.09 -17.52 2.13
N VAL A 54 -7.59 -17.19 3.32
CA VAL A 54 -6.97 -16.18 4.21
C VAL A 54 -6.83 -16.77 5.62
N ASP A 55 -5.62 -16.70 6.19
CA ASP A 55 -5.41 -17.04 7.60
C ASP A 55 -5.99 -15.94 8.49
N ALA A 56 -7.05 -16.28 9.22
CA ALA A 56 -7.74 -15.34 10.11
C ALA A 56 -6.85 -14.87 11.27
N GLN A 57 -5.90 -15.68 11.77
CA GLN A 57 -5.00 -15.24 12.83
C GLN A 57 -4.04 -14.16 12.33
N VAL A 58 -3.49 -14.34 11.12
CA VAL A 58 -2.60 -13.34 10.50
C VAL A 58 -3.33 -12.01 10.28
N ILE A 59 -4.56 -12.04 9.76
CA ILE A 59 -5.36 -10.81 9.59
C ILE A 59 -5.62 -10.10 10.92
N PHE A 60 -6.02 -10.84 11.96
CA PHE A 60 -6.27 -10.23 13.26
C PHE A 60 -5.00 -9.70 13.92
N ALA A 61 -3.84 -10.35 13.74
CA ALA A 61 -2.55 -9.85 14.21
C ALA A 61 -2.15 -8.54 13.52
N VAL A 62 -2.30 -8.45 12.19
CA VAL A 62 -2.01 -7.21 11.43
C VAL A 62 -2.94 -6.07 11.85
N ILE A 63 -4.22 -6.35 12.10
CA ILE A 63 -5.17 -5.35 12.62
C ILE A 63 -4.78 -4.93 14.05
N GLU A 64 -4.36 -5.86 14.90
CA GLU A 64 -3.93 -5.59 16.28
C GLU A 64 -2.68 -4.70 16.32
N ASP A 65 -1.63 -5.02 15.57
CA ASP A 65 -0.40 -4.21 15.46
C ASP A 65 -0.70 -2.82 14.89
N ALA A 66 -1.54 -2.73 13.85
CA ALA A 66 -1.95 -1.45 13.28
C ALA A 66 -2.67 -0.57 14.31
N LEU A 67 -3.60 -1.14 15.10
CA LEU A 67 -4.31 -0.39 16.14
C LEU A 67 -3.40 0.02 17.30
N GLN A 68 -2.43 -0.81 17.71
CA GLN A 68 -1.44 -0.44 18.74
C GLN A 68 -0.57 0.76 18.29
N SER A 69 -0.27 0.85 16.98
CA SER A 69 0.48 1.97 16.41
C SER A 69 -0.29 3.30 16.45
N LEU A 70 -1.64 3.26 16.45
CA LEU A 70 -2.50 4.43 16.42
C LEU A 70 -2.88 4.90 17.84
N ALA A 71 -2.34 6.04 18.25
CA ALA A 71 -2.57 6.62 19.58
C ALA A 71 -4.04 6.71 20.06
N PRO A 72 -5.05 7.04 19.22
CA PRO A 72 -6.44 7.20 19.69
C PRO A 72 -7.12 5.91 20.18
N TYR A 73 -6.64 4.74 19.78
CA TYR A 73 -7.36 3.47 19.94
C TYR A 73 -6.78 2.55 21.03
N ARG A 74 -5.71 2.98 21.71
CA ARG A 74 -4.90 2.15 22.64
C ARG A 74 -5.63 1.65 23.90
N GLU A 75 -6.81 2.21 24.21
CA GLU A 75 -7.60 1.87 25.40
C GLU A 75 -9.02 1.34 25.04
N GLN A 76 -9.32 1.16 23.76
CA GLN A 76 -10.67 0.81 23.30
C GLN A 76 -10.83 -0.71 23.11
N ARG A 77 -12.00 -1.24 23.45
CA ARG A 77 -12.37 -2.64 23.14
C ARG A 77 -12.73 -2.74 21.67
N VAL A 78 -12.11 -3.68 20.96
CA VAL A 78 -12.28 -3.83 19.51
C VAL A 78 -12.80 -5.23 19.17
N GLN A 79 -13.84 -5.29 18.35
CA GLN A 79 -14.34 -6.53 17.74
C GLN A 79 -13.94 -6.59 16.26
N CYS A 80 -13.18 -7.61 15.89
CA CYS A 80 -12.78 -7.84 14.51
C CYS A 80 -13.58 -9.01 13.91
N PHE A 81 -14.05 -8.83 12.67
CA PHE A 81 -14.86 -9.79 11.93
C PHE A 81 -14.28 -10.03 10.55
N LEU A 82 -14.33 -11.29 10.10
CA LEU A 82 -13.80 -11.73 8.81
C LEU A 82 -14.90 -12.38 7.97
N ARG A 83 -15.03 -11.97 6.70
CA ARG A 83 -16.14 -12.39 5.83
C ARG A 83 -15.75 -12.47 4.36
N VAL A 84 -16.40 -13.35 3.62
CA VAL A 84 -16.35 -13.34 2.15
C VAL A 84 -17.23 -12.20 1.60
N PHE A 85 -16.88 -11.65 0.42
CA PHE A 85 -17.78 -10.74 -0.31
C PHE A 85 -19.10 -11.44 -0.67
N GLY A 86 -20.22 -10.72 -0.51
CA GLY A 86 -21.57 -11.21 -0.83
C GLY A 86 -22.26 -11.99 0.30
N GLU A 87 -21.52 -12.68 1.17
CA GLU A 87 -22.11 -13.39 2.33
C GLU A 87 -22.67 -12.40 3.37
N GLN A 88 -23.61 -12.86 4.21
CA GLN A 88 -24.17 -12.03 5.29
C GLN A 88 -23.39 -12.19 6.61
N LEU A 89 -23.11 -13.43 7.02
CA LEU A 89 -22.47 -13.76 8.30
C LEU A 89 -20.94 -13.81 8.18
N PRO A 90 -20.17 -13.27 9.14
CA PRO A 90 -18.73 -13.46 9.22
C PRO A 90 -18.38 -14.90 9.63
N TYR A 91 -17.38 -15.51 8.98
CA TYR A 91 -16.92 -16.87 9.30
C TYR A 91 -15.87 -16.89 10.43
N ALA A 92 -15.27 -15.75 10.77
CA ALA A 92 -14.36 -15.62 11.91
C ALA A 92 -14.59 -14.31 12.68
N LYS A 93 -14.40 -14.39 14.00
CA LYS A 93 -14.51 -13.25 14.93
C LYS A 93 -13.39 -13.32 15.97
N ARG A 94 -12.80 -12.18 16.33
CA ARG A 94 -11.88 -12.05 17.47
C ARG A 94 -12.14 -10.76 18.24
N PHE A 95 -11.98 -10.82 19.56
CA PHE A 95 -11.94 -9.64 20.43
C PHE A 95 -10.49 -9.27 20.69
N LEU A 96 -10.17 -7.97 20.61
CA LEU A 96 -8.85 -7.44 20.93
C LEU A 96 -8.96 -6.54 22.17
N ALA A 97 -8.05 -6.76 23.13
CA ALA A 97 -7.92 -5.97 24.35
C ALA A 97 -6.55 -5.30 24.33
N LEU A 98 -6.50 -4.11 23.73
CA LEU A 98 -5.29 -3.32 23.57
C LEU A 98 -4.80 -2.87 24.96
N LYS A 99 -3.55 -3.22 25.30
CA LYS A 99 -2.89 -2.81 26.55
C LYS A 99 -1.80 -1.79 26.25
N GLN A 100 -1.70 -0.77 27.10
CA GLN A 100 -0.64 0.22 27.02
C GLN A 100 0.73 -0.44 27.25
N ARG A 101 1.62 -0.33 26.26
CA ARG A 101 3.03 -0.71 26.41
C ARG A 101 3.75 0.41 27.14
N VAL A 102 4.05 0.23 28.42
CA VAL A 102 4.87 1.18 29.18
C VAL A 102 6.32 1.04 28.69
N GLU A 103 6.85 2.10 28.07
CA GLU A 103 8.27 2.20 27.76
C GLU A 103 9.03 2.52 29.06
N SER A 104 9.62 1.49 29.66
CA SER A 104 10.57 1.64 30.77
C SER A 104 11.91 2.14 30.21
N ASN A 105 12.22 3.41 30.44
CA ASN A 105 13.52 3.98 30.12
C ASN A 105 14.49 3.85 31.31
N ASP A 106 15.77 3.73 30.96
CA ASP A 106 16.97 3.32 31.71
C ASP A 106 17.16 3.75 33.20
N GLY A 107 17.96 2.99 33.96
CA GLY A 107 18.30 3.27 35.37
C GLY A 107 19.07 2.16 36.12
N ASP A 108 20.39 2.13 35.96
CA ASP A 108 21.34 1.21 36.62
C ASP A 108 21.51 1.43 38.15
N LEU A 109 21.44 0.34 38.95
CA LEU A 109 22.35 -0.02 40.08
C LEU A 109 21.76 -1.08 41.04
N GLY A 110 22.60 -2.04 41.46
CA GLY A 110 22.47 -2.67 42.80
C GLY A 110 22.23 -4.19 42.85
N ILE A 111 23.27 -4.95 43.20
CA ILE A 111 23.21 -6.39 43.52
C ILE A 111 23.00 -6.55 45.05
N TRP A 112 22.07 -7.40 45.50
CA TRP A 112 22.27 -8.37 46.62
C TRP A 112 21.03 -9.25 46.96
N ALA A 113 21.22 -10.56 46.75
CA ALA A 113 20.84 -11.72 47.57
C ALA A 113 19.47 -11.88 48.33
N SER A 114 18.94 -13.12 48.19
CA SER A 114 18.27 -13.96 49.21
C SER A 114 16.76 -13.86 49.51
N GLY A 115 16.05 -14.98 49.27
CA GLY A 115 15.27 -15.64 50.33
C GLY A 115 13.79 -16.01 50.07
N GLY A 116 13.43 -17.29 50.26
CA GLY A 116 12.05 -17.80 50.49
C GLY A 116 11.24 -18.12 49.21
N ILE A 117 11.07 -19.36 48.76
CA ILE A 117 10.38 -20.53 49.36
C ILE A 117 8.87 -20.33 49.61
N ARG A 118 8.05 -20.80 48.66
CA ARG A 118 6.96 -21.81 48.79
C ARG A 118 6.50 -22.13 47.35
N GLY A 119 6.38 -23.38 46.87
CA GLY A 119 5.58 -24.47 47.43
C GLY A 119 4.11 -24.25 47.04
N GLU A 120 3.41 -25.11 46.29
CA GLU A 120 3.65 -26.52 45.95
C GLU A 120 3.14 -26.89 44.54
N ASP A 121 3.57 -28.04 44.05
CA ASP A 121 3.16 -28.69 42.81
C ASP A 121 1.68 -29.12 42.81
N THR A 122 1.13 -29.44 41.63
CA THR A 122 0.60 -30.78 41.34
C THR A 122 0.30 -30.91 39.85
N GLU A 123 1.02 -31.79 39.18
CA GLU A 123 0.65 -32.29 37.86
C GLU A 123 -0.62 -33.14 37.94
N ARG A 124 -1.51 -33.03 36.95
CA ARG A 124 -2.17 -34.24 36.45
C ARG A 124 -2.58 -34.14 34.98
N SER A 125 -1.71 -34.70 34.14
CA SER A 125 -2.10 -35.15 32.81
C SER A 125 -3.13 -36.28 32.94
N LEU A 126 -4.18 -36.25 32.10
CA LEU A 126 -4.91 -37.46 31.72
C LEU A 126 -5.61 -37.26 30.38
N SER A 127 -5.22 -38.11 29.44
CA SER A 127 -5.76 -38.27 28.09
C SER A 127 -7.21 -38.77 28.10
N GLY A 128 -7.97 -38.42 27.06
CA GLY A 128 -9.35 -38.86 26.86
C GLY A 128 -9.81 -38.62 25.43
N GLU A 129 -9.69 -39.64 24.59
CA GLU A 129 -9.96 -39.60 23.15
C GLU A 129 -11.41 -40.00 22.78
N LEU A 130 -11.82 -39.58 21.57
CA LEU A 130 -12.89 -40.13 20.71
C LEU A 130 -14.42 -39.90 20.99
N ARG A 131 -15.09 -39.50 19.89
CA ARG A 131 -16.48 -39.77 19.43
C ARG A 131 -17.67 -39.39 20.34
N GLY A 132 -18.76 -38.79 19.85
CA GLY A 132 -19.22 -38.56 18.48
C GLY A 132 -20.77 -38.45 18.39
N THR A 133 -21.24 -37.90 17.27
CA THR A 133 -22.58 -38.01 16.64
C THR A 133 -23.85 -37.38 17.27
N ARG A 134 -24.53 -36.59 16.41
CA ARG A 134 -26.00 -36.29 16.32
C ARG A 134 -26.68 -35.62 17.54
N GLY A 135 -27.65 -34.71 17.37
CA GLY A 135 -28.35 -34.20 16.17
C GLY A 135 -29.75 -33.69 16.58
N HIS A 136 -30.48 -32.98 15.68
CA HIS A 136 -31.81 -32.37 15.91
C HIS A 136 -31.88 -31.28 17.02
N GLU A 137 -32.88 -30.39 17.03
CA GLU A 137 -33.59 -29.66 15.95
C GLU A 137 -34.32 -28.47 16.61
N ASP A 138 -34.64 -27.46 15.80
CA ASP A 138 -35.75 -26.50 15.90
C ASP A 138 -36.37 -26.12 17.27
N THR A 139 -36.40 -24.81 17.55
CA THR A 139 -37.69 -24.16 17.87
C THR A 139 -37.64 -22.68 17.44
N GLU A 140 -38.47 -22.29 16.48
CA GLU A 140 -38.81 -20.89 16.24
C GLU A 140 -39.66 -20.34 17.40
N THR A 141 -39.45 -19.09 17.80
CA THR A 141 -40.55 -18.30 18.40
C THR A 141 -40.44 -16.84 17.96
N GLN A 142 -41.35 -16.46 17.08
CA GLN A 142 -41.61 -15.11 16.62
C GLN A 142 -42.86 -14.60 17.35
N MET A 143 -42.83 -13.40 17.95
CA MET A 143 -44.01 -12.52 18.07
C MET A 143 -43.68 -11.19 18.76
N HIS A 144 -44.32 -10.12 18.24
CA HIS A 144 -44.67 -8.84 18.89
C HIS A 144 -43.52 -8.02 19.52
N GLY A 145 -43.55 -6.69 19.48
CA GLY A 145 -44.57 -5.77 18.99
C GLY A 145 -44.34 -4.39 19.60
N ASP A 146 -45.14 -3.42 19.15
CA ASP A 146 -45.37 -2.09 19.72
C ASP A 146 -44.36 -0.97 19.41
N ASP A 147 -44.94 0.06 18.81
CA ASP A 147 -44.38 1.36 18.45
C ASP A 147 -44.02 2.22 19.68
N MET A 148 -43.11 3.18 19.50
CA MET A 148 -43.10 4.38 20.34
C MET A 148 -42.78 5.63 19.53
N GLU A 149 -43.79 6.49 19.52
CA GLU A 149 -43.94 7.80 18.88
C GLU A 149 -42.74 8.76 19.04
N SER A 150 -42.41 9.47 17.95
CA SER A 150 -41.42 10.57 17.97
C SER A 150 -42.14 11.91 17.83
N SER A 151 -42.15 12.71 18.90
CA SER A 151 -42.69 14.07 18.90
C SER A 151 -41.59 15.11 18.66
N PHE A 152 -41.80 16.00 17.70
CA PHE A 152 -41.04 17.25 17.55
C PHE A 152 -41.34 18.21 18.72
N PRO A 153 -40.49 19.23 18.94
CA PRO A 153 -40.88 20.51 18.35
C PRO A 153 -39.73 21.25 17.63
N ALA A 154 -40.11 21.99 16.59
CA ALA A 154 -39.25 23.01 15.98
C ALA A 154 -39.33 24.32 16.77
N SER A 155 -38.22 25.06 16.83
CA SER A 155 -38.19 26.46 17.27
C SER A 155 -37.21 27.25 16.41
N SER A 156 -37.71 28.34 15.83
CA SER A 156 -37.00 29.21 14.88
C SER A 156 -36.38 30.44 15.55
N SER A 157 -35.18 30.84 15.13
CA SER A 157 -34.77 32.26 15.13
C SER A 157 -33.51 32.55 14.31
N SER A 158 -33.68 33.25 13.20
CA SER A 158 -32.70 34.21 12.63
C SER A 158 -33.07 35.61 13.18
N PRO A 159 -32.21 36.65 13.22
CA PRO A 159 -31.61 37.22 12.00
C PRO A 159 -30.21 37.88 12.08
N SER A 160 -29.63 38.04 10.89
CA SER A 160 -28.83 39.18 10.38
C SER A 160 -27.78 39.91 11.24
N SER A 161 -26.57 40.04 10.67
CA SER A 161 -25.95 41.36 10.45
C SER A 161 -24.94 41.31 9.29
N ALA A 162 -24.90 42.37 8.49
CA ALA A 162 -23.95 42.57 7.40
C ALA A 162 -23.57 44.04 7.29
N LEU A 163 -22.27 44.36 7.29
CA LEU A 163 -21.66 45.60 6.78
C LEU A 163 -20.24 45.24 6.29
N THR A 164 -19.92 45.29 4.98
CA THR A 164 -19.34 46.42 4.22
C THR A 164 -18.14 47.14 4.85
N TYR A 165 -16.94 46.94 4.26
CA TYR A 165 -15.84 47.92 4.30
C TYR A 165 -14.83 47.76 3.14
N PHE A 166 -14.56 48.85 2.43
CA PHE A 166 -13.50 49.19 1.44
C PHE A 166 -13.82 50.64 0.96
N PRO A 167 -12.93 51.45 0.33
CA PRO A 167 -11.51 51.24 -0.07
C PRO A 167 -10.54 52.44 0.23
N SER A 168 -9.26 52.28 -0.10
CA SER A 168 -8.30 53.31 -0.61
C SER A 168 -7.01 52.57 -1.04
N LEU A 169 -6.54 52.51 -2.30
CA LEU A 169 -6.12 53.55 -3.26
C LEU A 169 -4.79 54.24 -2.85
N ASP A 170 -3.70 53.90 -3.54
CA ASP A 170 -2.55 54.76 -3.83
C ASP A 170 -1.83 54.27 -5.11
N GLU A 171 -1.17 55.17 -5.84
CA GLU A 171 -0.56 54.96 -7.18
C GLU A 171 0.97 55.11 -7.13
N THR A 172 1.70 54.56 -8.12
CA THR A 172 2.81 55.24 -8.87
C THR A 172 3.47 54.35 -9.93
N GLU A 173 3.91 54.98 -11.03
CA GLU A 173 4.58 54.43 -12.23
C GLU A 173 6.12 54.40 -12.00
N ASP A 174 7.05 53.85 -12.79
CA ASP A 174 7.43 54.04 -14.22
C ASP A 174 8.24 52.79 -14.72
N GLU A 175 8.01 52.22 -15.93
CA GLU A 175 8.64 52.47 -17.27
C GLU A 175 10.12 52.08 -17.51
N GLU A 176 10.31 51.13 -18.44
CA GLU A 176 11.10 51.18 -19.72
C GLU A 176 11.36 49.72 -20.21
N VAL A 177 11.43 49.29 -21.48
CA VAL A 177 11.13 49.72 -22.86
C VAL A 177 11.98 48.78 -23.75
N PHE A 178 11.38 48.04 -24.70
CA PHE A 178 12.05 47.69 -25.98
C PHE A 178 11.06 47.20 -27.06
N ASP A 179 10.82 48.04 -28.06
CA ASP A 179 10.30 47.71 -29.40
C ASP A 179 10.87 48.78 -30.35
N PRO A 180 11.42 48.40 -31.53
CA PRO A 180 10.89 49.05 -32.72
C PRO A 180 10.86 48.16 -33.98
N PHE A 181 9.66 47.72 -34.35
CA PHE A 181 9.13 47.60 -35.73
C PHE A 181 9.91 46.81 -36.80
N ALA A 182 9.42 45.61 -37.11
CA ALA A 182 9.37 45.02 -38.47
C ALA A 182 8.34 43.86 -38.48
N ASP A 183 7.45 43.65 -39.46
CA ASP A 183 7.09 44.48 -40.61
C ASP A 183 5.66 44.16 -41.10
N THR A 184 5.20 44.91 -42.09
CA THR A 184 3.86 44.96 -42.72
C THR A 184 3.29 43.65 -43.33
N PRO A 185 1.95 43.57 -43.57
CA PRO A 185 1.25 42.31 -43.88
C PRO A 185 1.24 41.92 -45.36
N SER A 186 1.15 40.61 -45.63
CA SER A 186 1.04 40.04 -46.98
C SER A 186 -0.37 39.53 -47.35
N LEU A 187 -0.85 40.02 -48.49
CA LEU A 187 -1.95 39.50 -49.32
C LEU A 187 -1.33 38.90 -50.61
N PRO A 188 -2.08 38.34 -51.60
CA PRO A 188 -3.51 38.01 -51.70
C PRO A 188 -3.62 36.45 -51.83
N PRO A 189 -4.27 35.79 -52.82
CA PRO A 189 -5.51 36.05 -53.57
C PRO A 189 -6.53 34.89 -53.60
N SER A 190 -7.81 35.19 -53.87
CA SER A 190 -8.60 34.41 -54.84
C SER A 190 -9.87 35.14 -55.33
N LYS A 191 -10.07 35.08 -56.65
CA LYS A 191 -11.33 35.15 -57.41
C LYS A 191 -11.42 33.79 -58.17
N PRO A 192 -12.57 33.26 -58.68
CA PRO A 192 -13.61 34.05 -59.33
C PRO A 192 -15.10 33.59 -59.24
N THR A 193 -15.97 34.55 -59.53
CA THR A 193 -17.20 34.51 -60.38
C THR A 193 -17.87 33.17 -60.77
N ARG A 194 -19.15 33.02 -60.37
CA ARG A 194 -20.29 32.51 -61.20
C ARG A 194 -21.59 33.03 -60.57
N GLN A 195 -22.36 33.91 -61.20
CA GLN A 195 -23.30 33.70 -62.33
C GLN A 195 -24.37 32.62 -62.11
N ILE A 196 -25.59 33.06 -61.75
CA ILE A 196 -26.86 32.47 -62.18
C ILE A 196 -27.73 33.64 -62.67
N LYS A 197 -28.37 33.50 -63.85
CA LYS A 197 -29.23 34.53 -64.45
C LYS A 197 -30.70 34.38 -64.03
N PRO A 198 -31.48 35.47 -63.97
CA PRO A 198 -32.93 35.44 -63.79
C PRO A 198 -33.67 35.26 -65.13
N ILE A 199 -34.97 34.91 -65.07
CA ILE A 199 -35.92 35.06 -66.18
C ILE A 199 -37.03 36.05 -65.78
N PHE A 200 -37.50 36.81 -66.76
CA PHE A 200 -38.27 38.06 -66.65
C PHE A 200 -39.79 37.86 -66.72
N LEU A 201 -40.56 38.85 -66.24
CA LEU A 201 -41.36 39.85 -67.02
C LEU A 201 -42.24 40.67 -66.04
N VAL A 202 -42.07 42.01 -65.90
CA VAL A 202 -42.65 43.13 -66.70
C VAL A 202 -44.12 43.41 -66.31
N VAL A 203 -44.63 44.62 -65.99
CA VAL A 203 -44.50 46.02 -66.52
C VAL A 203 -44.52 47.03 -65.33
N GLY A 204 -44.02 48.29 -65.35
CA GLY A 204 -43.19 49.03 -66.32
C GLY A 204 -43.21 50.57 -66.13
N LEU A 205 -42.32 51.27 -66.86
CA LEU A 205 -42.32 52.68 -67.34
C LEU A 205 -42.18 53.92 -66.41
N VAL A 206 -41.40 54.90 -66.93
CA VAL A 206 -41.15 56.31 -66.51
C VAL A 206 -40.39 56.51 -65.18
N GLY A 207 -39.38 57.39 -65.05
CA GLY A 207 -38.67 58.26 -66.00
C GLY A 207 -37.67 59.16 -65.24
N ILE A 208 -36.56 59.56 -65.87
CA ILE A 208 -35.52 60.42 -65.27
C ILE A 208 -35.76 61.89 -65.64
N ILE A 209 -35.59 62.81 -64.67
CA ILE A 209 -34.88 64.11 -64.76
C ILE A 209 -34.88 64.70 -63.35
N GLY A 210 -33.78 65.32 -62.92
CA GLY A 210 -33.69 66.01 -61.62
C GLY A 210 -33.42 67.50 -61.78
N LEU A 211 -33.63 68.27 -60.69
CA LEU A 211 -32.88 69.49 -60.33
C LEU A 211 -33.43 70.10 -59.03
N SER A 212 -32.69 71.07 -58.48
CA SER A 212 -33.10 72.05 -57.46
C SER A 212 -33.23 71.57 -56.00
N ILE A 213 -32.25 72.01 -55.21
CA ILE A 213 -32.22 71.99 -53.74
C ILE A 213 -33.39 72.82 -53.18
N GLY A 214 -34.13 72.28 -52.20
CA GLY A 214 -35.15 73.02 -51.44
C GLY A 214 -36.39 72.22 -51.01
N GLY A 215 -36.81 71.20 -51.78
CA GLY A 215 -38.09 70.50 -51.55
C GLY A 215 -38.03 69.08 -50.97
N TYR A 216 -36.84 68.49 -50.80
CA TYR A 216 -36.67 67.04 -50.60
C TYR A 216 -36.99 66.49 -49.19
N LEU A 217 -37.58 67.31 -48.31
CA LEU A 217 -38.02 66.87 -46.98
C LEU A 217 -39.50 66.43 -46.95
N LEU A 218 -40.35 66.88 -47.88
CA LEU A 218 -41.80 66.62 -47.84
C LEU A 218 -42.25 65.36 -48.59
N THR A 219 -41.36 64.67 -49.32
CA THR A 219 -41.68 63.48 -50.11
C THR A 219 -41.37 62.15 -49.42
N ARG A 220 -40.98 62.15 -48.13
CA ARG A 220 -40.80 60.90 -47.37
C ARG A 220 -42.17 60.26 -47.03
N PRO A 221 -42.31 58.92 -47.11
CA PRO A 221 -43.62 58.22 -47.07
C PRO A 221 -44.39 58.29 -45.74
N CYS A 222 -43.88 59.00 -44.74
CA CYS A 222 -44.50 59.17 -43.42
C CYS A 222 -45.05 60.59 -43.16
N VAL A 223 -45.09 61.47 -44.18
CA VAL A 223 -45.59 62.86 -44.07
C VAL A 223 -47.04 63.00 -44.59
N MET A 224 -47.44 62.22 -45.59
CA MET A 224 -48.77 62.31 -46.25
C MET A 224 -49.51 60.97 -46.39
N SER A 225 -48.92 59.85 -45.97
CA SER A 225 -49.46 58.49 -46.14
C SER A 225 -49.16 57.58 -44.95
N GLU A 226 -49.71 56.35 -44.96
CA GLU A 226 -49.41 55.33 -43.95
C GLU A 226 -47.91 55.01 -43.91
N CYS A 227 -47.30 55.21 -42.73
CA CYS A 227 -45.89 54.95 -42.50
C CYS A 227 -45.66 53.45 -42.28
N LYS A 228 -45.29 52.74 -43.35
CA LYS A 228 -45.15 51.27 -43.39
C LYS A 228 -44.16 50.74 -42.35
N GLU A 229 -43.12 51.51 -42.06
CA GLU A 229 -42.09 51.22 -41.05
C GLU A 229 -42.68 51.12 -39.64
N ILE A 230 -43.61 52.03 -39.30
CA ILE A 230 -44.33 52.02 -38.02
C ILE A 230 -45.28 50.83 -37.95
N GLN A 231 -46.02 50.55 -39.03
CA GLN A 231 -46.96 49.41 -39.08
C GLN A 231 -46.23 48.07 -38.88
N VAL A 232 -45.08 47.88 -39.54
CA VAL A 232 -44.22 46.68 -39.37
C VAL A 232 -43.65 46.60 -37.95
N ALA A 233 -43.21 47.73 -37.37
CA ALA A 233 -42.70 47.77 -35.99
C ALA A 233 -43.78 47.48 -34.94
N GLU A 234 -45.00 47.96 -35.16
CA GLU A 234 -46.16 47.74 -34.28
C GLU A 234 -46.66 46.28 -34.36
N GLN A 235 -46.76 45.71 -35.56
CA GLN A 235 -46.96 44.28 -35.75
C GLN A 235 -45.87 43.46 -35.04
N LEU A 236 -44.59 43.82 -35.21
CA LEU A 236 -43.50 43.09 -34.57
C LEU A 236 -43.49 43.26 -33.03
N LYS A 237 -43.99 44.37 -32.50
CA LYS A 237 -44.21 44.58 -31.05
C LYS A 237 -45.30 43.66 -30.49
N THR A 238 -46.30 43.25 -31.28
CA THR A 238 -47.32 42.28 -30.85
C THR A 238 -46.94 40.82 -31.13
N GLU A 239 -46.23 40.53 -32.22
CA GLU A 239 -45.82 39.17 -32.60
C GLU A 239 -44.58 38.64 -31.87
N SER A 240 -43.57 39.50 -31.62
CA SER A 240 -42.29 39.05 -31.04
C SER A 240 -42.40 38.27 -29.71
N PRO A 241 -43.33 38.56 -28.77
CA PRO A 241 -43.51 37.75 -27.57
C PRO A 241 -43.88 36.29 -27.89
N GLN A 242 -44.71 36.06 -28.92
CA GLN A 242 -45.09 34.71 -29.36
C GLN A 242 -43.94 34.03 -30.11
N LEU A 243 -43.18 34.76 -30.92
CA LEU A 243 -41.99 34.22 -31.59
C LEU A 243 -40.91 33.81 -30.57
N MET A 244 -40.70 34.62 -29.53
CA MET A 244 -39.77 34.34 -28.42
C MET A 244 -40.20 33.10 -27.63
N ARG A 245 -41.49 32.96 -27.28
CA ARG A 245 -42.03 31.76 -26.58
C ARG A 245 -41.93 30.48 -27.42
N ARG A 246 -41.95 30.59 -28.76
CA ARG A 246 -41.90 29.44 -29.69
C ARG A 246 -40.47 29.07 -30.09
N ALA A 247 -39.48 29.92 -29.85
CA ALA A 247 -38.08 29.65 -30.16
C ALA A 247 -37.55 28.45 -29.36
N LYS A 248 -36.91 27.49 -30.04
CA LYS A 248 -36.34 26.28 -29.43
C LYS A 248 -34.81 26.23 -29.51
N SER A 249 -34.21 27.11 -30.31
CA SER A 249 -32.78 27.13 -30.60
C SER A 249 -32.22 28.55 -30.66
N GLU A 250 -30.90 28.64 -30.57
CA GLU A 250 -30.12 29.87 -30.83
C GLU A 250 -30.46 30.46 -32.21
N LYS A 251 -30.63 29.60 -33.23
CA LYS A 251 -30.95 30.00 -34.61
C LYS A 251 -32.33 30.68 -34.71
N ASP A 252 -33.32 30.18 -33.97
CA ASP A 252 -34.66 30.79 -33.93
C ASP A 252 -34.59 32.17 -33.26
N LEU A 253 -33.87 32.27 -32.14
CA LEU A 253 -33.64 33.54 -31.43
C LEU A 253 -32.90 34.55 -32.30
N MET A 254 -31.86 34.13 -33.03
CA MET A 254 -31.13 35.00 -33.96
C MET A 254 -32.02 35.51 -35.11
N ALA A 255 -32.96 34.71 -35.61
CA ALA A 255 -33.92 35.15 -36.60
C ALA A 255 -34.89 36.22 -36.05
N VAL A 256 -35.33 36.09 -34.79
CA VAL A 256 -36.16 37.11 -34.11
C VAL A 256 -35.34 38.37 -33.81
N HIS A 257 -34.11 38.22 -33.31
CA HIS A 257 -33.18 39.31 -33.07
C HIS A 257 -32.98 40.17 -34.32
N GLN A 258 -32.66 39.53 -35.45
CA GLN A 258 -32.42 40.22 -36.72
C GLN A 258 -33.65 40.98 -37.22
N ARG A 259 -34.87 40.46 -37.00
CA ARG A 259 -36.11 41.17 -37.35
C ARG A 259 -36.31 42.41 -36.46
N LEU A 260 -36.07 42.29 -35.16
CA LEU A 260 -36.19 43.40 -34.21
C LEU A 260 -35.17 44.52 -34.50
N THR A 261 -33.90 44.18 -34.73
CA THR A 261 -32.85 45.17 -35.02
C THR A 261 -33.08 45.84 -36.38
N THR A 262 -33.49 45.09 -37.41
CA THR A 262 -33.82 45.66 -38.73
C THR A 262 -35.00 46.64 -38.64
N ALA A 263 -36.05 46.29 -37.88
CA ALA A 263 -37.20 47.20 -37.67
C ALA A 263 -36.80 48.45 -36.87
N SER A 264 -35.99 48.31 -35.80
CA SER A 264 -35.47 49.44 -35.02
C SER A 264 -34.59 50.39 -35.87
N ALA A 265 -33.77 49.83 -36.76
CA ALA A 265 -32.97 50.61 -37.71
C ALA A 265 -33.86 51.36 -38.73
N ALA A 266 -34.92 50.73 -39.24
CA ALA A 266 -35.86 51.38 -40.16
C ALA A 266 -36.61 52.56 -39.50
N LEU A 267 -37.03 52.43 -38.23
CA LEU A 267 -37.64 53.51 -37.45
C LEU A 267 -36.71 54.72 -37.27
N SER A 268 -35.39 54.50 -37.28
CA SER A 268 -34.37 55.56 -37.14
C SER A 268 -34.28 56.49 -38.36
N VAL A 269 -34.96 56.16 -39.46
CA VAL A 269 -35.04 56.99 -40.68
C VAL A 269 -36.10 58.10 -40.56
N ILE A 270 -36.99 58.01 -39.56
CA ILE A 270 -38.04 59.00 -39.29
C ILE A 270 -37.42 60.22 -38.57
N PRO A 271 -37.46 61.42 -39.16
CA PRO A 271 -36.81 62.60 -38.61
C PRO A 271 -37.62 63.22 -37.46
N SER A 272 -36.94 63.99 -36.59
CA SER A 272 -37.49 64.61 -35.39
C SER A 272 -38.65 65.58 -35.60
N TRP A 273 -38.76 66.17 -36.80
CA TRP A 273 -39.87 67.05 -37.18
C TRP A 273 -41.14 66.30 -37.62
N SER A 274 -41.11 64.97 -37.74
CA SER A 274 -42.29 64.18 -38.09
C SER A 274 -43.29 64.13 -36.94
N PRO A 275 -44.61 64.29 -37.19
CA PRO A 275 -45.63 64.12 -36.15
C PRO A 275 -45.69 62.69 -35.58
N ARG A 276 -45.06 61.71 -36.25
CA ARG A 276 -44.95 60.32 -35.79
C ARG A 276 -43.62 60.02 -35.08
N TYR A 277 -42.76 61.01 -34.85
CA TYR A 277 -41.42 60.81 -34.29
C TYR A 277 -41.44 60.20 -32.88
N GLN A 278 -42.29 60.71 -31.98
CA GLN A 278 -42.41 60.16 -30.62
C GLN A 278 -42.83 58.67 -30.63
N MET A 279 -43.85 58.32 -31.43
CA MET A 279 -44.29 56.92 -31.61
C MET A 279 -43.15 56.05 -32.17
N SER A 280 -42.34 56.59 -33.08
CA SER A 280 -41.15 55.91 -33.61
C SER A 280 -40.12 55.60 -32.53
N GLU A 281 -39.75 56.59 -31.70
CA GLU A 281 -38.77 56.40 -30.62
C GLU A 281 -39.28 55.46 -29.51
N GLU A 282 -40.58 55.51 -29.17
CA GLU A 282 -41.19 54.55 -28.22
C GLU A 282 -41.18 53.11 -28.75
N LEU A 283 -41.52 52.90 -30.02
CA LEU A 283 -41.44 51.59 -30.67
C LEU A 283 -39.99 51.10 -30.76
N LYS A 284 -39.08 51.96 -31.19
CA LYS A 284 -37.64 51.69 -31.28
C LYS A 284 -37.03 51.32 -29.93
N ALA A 285 -37.36 52.03 -28.85
CA ALA A 285 -36.95 51.68 -27.50
C ALA A 285 -37.51 50.32 -27.06
N SER A 286 -38.80 50.06 -27.30
CA SER A 286 -39.43 48.77 -26.98
C SER A 286 -38.86 47.60 -27.77
N LEU A 287 -38.53 47.78 -29.05
CA LEU A 287 -37.95 46.72 -29.89
C LEU A 287 -36.48 46.49 -29.54
N SER A 288 -35.71 47.56 -29.30
CA SER A 288 -34.29 47.49 -28.92
C SER A 288 -34.10 46.85 -27.54
N GLY A 289 -34.96 47.17 -26.56
CA GLY A 289 -34.94 46.51 -25.25
C GLY A 289 -35.29 45.01 -25.31
N ARG A 290 -36.03 44.57 -26.34
CA ARG A 290 -36.26 43.13 -26.59
C ARG A 290 -35.11 42.48 -27.34
N SER A 291 -34.53 43.14 -28.34
CA SER A 291 -33.35 42.60 -29.03
C SER A 291 -32.17 42.44 -28.08
N GLU A 292 -31.96 43.39 -27.16
CA GLU A 292 -30.90 43.28 -26.15
C GLU A 292 -31.08 42.05 -25.23
N LYS A 293 -32.29 41.80 -24.74
CA LYS A 293 -32.60 40.58 -23.98
C LYS A 293 -32.34 39.30 -24.78
N ILE A 294 -32.65 39.29 -26.08
CA ILE A 294 -32.35 38.15 -26.95
C ILE A 294 -30.84 38.01 -27.18
N SER A 295 -30.13 39.12 -27.39
CA SER A 295 -28.66 39.17 -27.58
C SER A 295 -27.93 38.56 -26.38
N GLN A 296 -28.32 38.93 -25.16
CA GLN A 296 -27.77 38.36 -23.92
C GLN A 296 -27.98 36.84 -23.83
N VAL A 297 -29.18 36.35 -24.15
CA VAL A 297 -29.47 34.91 -24.18
C VAL A 297 -28.67 34.20 -25.28
N VAL A 298 -28.60 34.75 -26.50
CA VAL A 298 -27.81 34.18 -27.60
C VAL A 298 -26.33 34.08 -27.22
N LYS A 299 -25.73 35.14 -26.69
CA LYS A 299 -24.33 35.15 -26.24
C LYS A 299 -24.06 34.07 -25.18
N ALA A 300 -25.01 33.84 -24.27
CA ALA A 300 -24.93 32.78 -23.29
C ALA A 300 -25.01 31.38 -23.93
N LEU A 301 -25.95 31.15 -24.87
CA LEU A 301 -26.05 29.89 -25.62
C LEU A 301 -24.78 29.58 -26.44
N GLN A 302 -24.16 30.61 -27.03
CA GLN A 302 -22.89 30.51 -27.76
C GLN A 302 -21.70 30.20 -26.84
N THR A 303 -21.66 30.82 -25.66
CA THR A 303 -20.63 30.52 -24.66
C THR A 303 -20.73 29.06 -24.18
N ALA A 304 -21.96 28.55 -24.00
CA ALA A 304 -22.22 27.15 -23.69
C ALA A 304 -21.92 26.19 -24.85
N SER A 305 -22.14 26.57 -26.11
CA SER A 305 -21.78 25.72 -27.25
C SER A 305 -20.26 25.58 -27.40
N LEU A 306 -19.51 26.65 -27.17
CA LEU A 306 -18.04 26.62 -27.06
C LEU A 306 -17.57 25.74 -25.88
N ALA A 307 -18.22 25.82 -24.72
CA ALA A 307 -17.92 24.96 -23.57
C ALA A 307 -18.14 23.47 -23.89
N ALA A 308 -19.26 23.15 -24.55
CA ALA A 308 -19.60 21.80 -24.97
C ALA A 308 -18.67 21.27 -26.07
N GLU A 309 -18.17 22.14 -26.95
CA GLU A 309 -17.15 21.79 -27.95
C GLU A 309 -15.82 21.43 -27.29
N LYS A 310 -15.32 22.28 -26.38
CA LYS A 310 -14.05 22.02 -25.66
C LYS A 310 -14.07 20.75 -24.83
N ILE A 311 -15.24 20.32 -24.34
CA ILE A 311 -15.37 19.04 -23.60
C ILE A 311 -15.09 17.81 -24.47
N LYS A 312 -15.26 17.88 -25.80
CA LYS A 312 -15.04 16.73 -26.70
C LYS A 312 -13.59 16.24 -26.73
N ALA A 313 -12.64 17.13 -26.47
CA ALA A 313 -11.22 16.78 -26.36
C ALA A 313 -10.89 16.30 -24.93
N PRO A 314 -10.06 15.25 -24.75
CA PRO A 314 -9.41 14.98 -23.47
C PRO A 314 -8.65 16.23 -23.01
N ALA A 315 -8.79 16.60 -21.74
CA ALA A 315 -8.04 17.72 -21.19
C ALA A 315 -6.57 17.33 -21.01
N ARG A 316 -5.65 18.26 -21.27
CA ARG A 316 -4.20 18.07 -21.12
C ARG A 316 -3.61 18.70 -19.87
N SER A 317 -4.39 19.52 -19.16
CA SER A 317 -3.97 20.13 -17.90
C SER A 317 -5.18 20.47 -17.01
N LEU A 318 -4.92 20.80 -15.74
CA LEU A 318 -5.96 21.23 -14.80
C LEU A 318 -6.58 22.57 -15.21
N GLU A 319 -5.74 23.48 -15.70
CA GLU A 319 -6.11 24.82 -16.19
C GLU A 319 -7.07 24.72 -17.37
N GLU A 320 -6.92 23.72 -18.23
CA GLU A 320 -7.86 23.47 -19.32
C GLU A 320 -9.25 23.06 -18.81
N ILE A 321 -9.32 22.23 -17.75
CA ILE A 321 -10.58 21.83 -17.12
C ILE A 321 -11.23 23.02 -16.39
N GLN A 322 -10.42 23.84 -15.70
CA GLN A 322 -10.87 25.10 -15.10
C GLN A 322 -11.38 26.10 -16.16
N GLY A 323 -10.74 26.17 -17.34
CA GLY A 323 -11.22 26.96 -18.47
C GLY A 323 -12.59 26.50 -18.97
N ARG A 324 -12.85 25.19 -19.02
CA ARG A 324 -14.19 24.62 -19.32
C ARG A 324 -15.21 25.01 -18.24
N GLN A 325 -14.83 24.96 -16.96
CA GLN A 325 -15.66 25.38 -15.84
C GLN A 325 -16.04 26.88 -15.92
N HIS A 326 -15.08 27.74 -16.29
CA HIS A 326 -15.31 29.18 -16.46
C HIS A 326 -16.34 29.45 -17.57
N LEU A 327 -16.20 28.83 -18.74
CA LEU A 327 -17.16 28.99 -19.85
C LEU A 327 -18.58 28.57 -19.44
N TRP A 328 -18.74 27.47 -18.70
CA TRP A 328 -20.06 27.08 -18.18
C TRP A 328 -20.65 28.11 -17.22
N ARG A 329 -19.87 28.63 -16.27
CA ARG A 329 -20.34 29.70 -15.36
C ARG A 329 -20.71 30.97 -16.12
N GLN A 330 -19.89 31.38 -17.10
CA GLN A 330 -20.11 32.54 -17.95
C GLN A 330 -21.39 32.41 -18.80
N ALA A 331 -21.73 31.20 -19.24
CA ALA A 331 -22.99 30.92 -19.93
C ALA A 331 -24.21 30.85 -18.98
N ILE A 332 -24.03 30.39 -17.74
CA ILE A 332 -25.13 30.22 -16.78
C ILE A 332 -25.56 31.55 -16.15
N ALA A 333 -24.62 32.37 -15.68
CA ALA A 333 -24.91 33.60 -14.93
C ALA A 333 -25.92 34.57 -15.61
N PRO A 334 -25.78 34.96 -16.90
CA PRO A 334 -26.75 35.84 -17.56
C PRO A 334 -28.12 35.19 -17.78
N LEU A 335 -28.19 33.86 -17.84
CA LEU A 335 -29.44 33.12 -17.97
C LEU A 335 -30.21 33.01 -16.64
N GLU A 336 -29.50 32.91 -15.52
CA GLU A 336 -30.09 32.89 -14.18
C GLU A 336 -30.62 34.26 -13.74
N ALA A 337 -30.08 35.36 -14.28
CA ALA A 337 -30.55 36.71 -14.03
C ALA A 337 -31.92 37.04 -14.69
N ILE A 338 -32.43 36.18 -15.59
CA ILE A 338 -33.67 36.43 -16.33
C ILE A 338 -34.89 35.93 -15.53
N THR A 339 -35.82 36.83 -15.26
CA THR A 339 -36.99 36.55 -14.41
C THR A 339 -37.97 35.54 -15.02
N PRO A 340 -38.72 34.78 -14.20
CA PRO A 340 -39.73 33.81 -14.66
C PRO A 340 -40.82 34.37 -15.60
N ASN A 341 -41.09 35.68 -15.53
CA ASN A 341 -42.09 36.35 -16.36
C ASN A 341 -41.61 36.63 -17.80
N SER A 342 -40.36 36.29 -18.14
CA SER A 342 -39.78 36.48 -19.47
C SER A 342 -40.36 35.50 -20.51
N GLU A 343 -40.62 35.97 -21.73
CA GLU A 343 -41.04 35.12 -22.84
C GLU A 343 -40.02 34.04 -23.23
N LEU A 344 -38.75 34.26 -22.88
CA LEU A 344 -37.65 33.32 -23.13
C LEU A 344 -37.53 32.25 -22.03
N TYR A 345 -38.24 32.39 -20.91
CA TYR A 345 -38.06 31.56 -19.72
C TYR A 345 -38.18 30.03 -19.98
N PRO A 346 -39.13 29.52 -20.80
CA PRO A 346 -39.20 28.08 -21.08
C PRO A 346 -37.95 27.51 -21.76
N LEU A 347 -37.38 28.26 -22.72
CA LEU A 347 -36.13 27.88 -23.40
C LEU A 347 -34.93 27.98 -22.44
N ILE A 348 -34.87 29.06 -21.64
CA ILE A 348 -33.84 29.29 -20.64
C ILE A 348 -33.81 28.17 -19.60
N GLN A 349 -34.97 27.81 -19.04
CA GLN A 349 -35.08 26.78 -18.00
C GLN A 349 -34.61 25.41 -18.50
N ALA A 350 -34.98 25.03 -19.72
CA ALA A 350 -34.51 23.79 -20.35
C ALA A 350 -32.99 23.79 -20.58
N LYS A 351 -32.40 24.92 -20.98
CA LYS A 351 -30.95 25.05 -21.20
C LYS A 351 -30.17 25.09 -19.88
N LEU A 352 -30.61 25.88 -18.90
CA LEU A 352 -30.02 25.95 -17.56
C LEU A 352 -29.92 24.59 -16.90
N PHE A 353 -30.95 23.73 -17.01
CA PHE A 353 -30.90 22.37 -16.50
C PHE A 353 -29.73 21.57 -17.11
N SER A 354 -29.60 21.58 -18.44
CA SER A 354 -28.49 20.91 -19.12
C SER A 354 -27.11 21.49 -18.75
N TYR A 355 -27.00 22.81 -18.65
CA TYR A 355 -25.74 23.50 -18.37
C TYR A 355 -25.26 23.28 -16.92
N ARG A 356 -26.17 23.23 -15.95
CA ARG A 356 -25.86 22.89 -14.56
C ARG A 356 -25.36 21.46 -14.42
N ILE A 357 -25.91 20.50 -15.18
CA ILE A 357 -25.41 19.12 -15.23
C ILE A 357 -23.98 19.09 -15.82
N SER A 358 -23.72 19.80 -16.92
CA SER A 358 -22.38 19.88 -17.51
C SER A 358 -21.36 20.54 -16.58
N LEU A 359 -21.73 21.64 -15.90
CA LEU A 359 -20.88 22.29 -14.89
C LEU A 359 -20.59 21.35 -13.72
N HIS A 360 -21.59 20.61 -13.23
CA HIS A 360 -21.41 19.63 -12.15
C HIS A 360 -20.43 18.52 -12.56
N ALA A 361 -20.56 17.97 -13.77
CA ALA A 361 -19.64 16.96 -14.28
C ALA A 361 -18.19 17.49 -14.39
N VAL A 362 -18.01 18.73 -14.87
CA VAL A 362 -16.68 19.38 -14.90
C VAL A 362 -16.12 19.61 -13.49
N ASN A 363 -16.96 20.01 -12.51
CA ASN A 363 -16.53 20.17 -11.12
C ASN A 363 -16.06 18.84 -10.51
N GLN A 364 -16.78 17.74 -10.78
CA GLN A 364 -16.37 16.39 -10.35
C GLN A 364 -15.05 15.96 -11.03
N GLN A 365 -14.85 16.32 -12.30
CA GLN A 365 -13.60 16.06 -13.01
C GLN A 365 -12.42 16.82 -12.36
N ILE A 366 -12.59 18.10 -12.01
CA ILE A 366 -11.56 18.90 -11.31
C ILE A 366 -11.16 18.24 -9.98
N GLN A 367 -12.13 17.91 -9.12
CA GLN A 367 -11.85 17.26 -7.82
C GLN A 367 -11.18 15.88 -7.97
N THR A 368 -11.46 15.19 -9.07
CA THR A 368 -10.85 13.90 -9.38
C THR A 368 -9.41 14.09 -9.86
N GLU A 369 -9.17 15.08 -10.72
CA GLU A 369 -7.84 15.40 -11.23
C GLU A 369 -6.90 15.92 -10.14
N GLU A 370 -7.37 16.79 -9.25
CA GLU A 370 -6.61 17.23 -8.07
C GLU A 370 -6.15 16.05 -7.20
N LYS A 371 -6.96 14.98 -7.07
CA LYS A 371 -6.57 13.76 -6.35
C LYS A 371 -5.49 12.97 -7.09
N TRP A 372 -5.51 12.93 -8.43
CA TRP A 372 -4.46 12.29 -9.22
C TRP A 372 -3.15 13.08 -9.20
N LEU A 373 -3.21 14.40 -9.32
CA LEU A 373 -2.05 15.28 -9.20
C LEU A 373 -1.41 15.19 -7.80
N LYS A 374 -2.22 15.16 -6.72
CA LYS A 374 -1.73 14.91 -5.36
C LYS A 374 -1.06 13.54 -5.20
N LYS A 375 -1.62 12.48 -5.81
CA LYS A 375 -0.99 11.15 -5.83
C LYS A 375 0.32 11.13 -6.60
N LEU A 376 0.40 11.83 -7.74
CA LEU A 376 1.61 11.95 -8.55
C LEU A 376 2.71 12.71 -7.80
N ALA A 377 2.38 13.82 -7.13
CA ALA A 377 3.31 14.56 -6.28
C ALA A 377 3.82 13.69 -5.12
N ALA A 378 2.93 13.08 -4.33
CA ALA A 378 3.32 12.20 -3.24
C ALA A 378 4.16 10.99 -3.71
N ALA A 379 3.89 10.45 -4.91
CA ALA A 379 4.72 9.41 -5.50
C ALA A 379 6.14 9.89 -5.85
N LYS A 380 6.30 11.13 -6.34
CA LYS A 380 7.63 11.75 -6.54
C LYS A 380 8.37 11.95 -5.22
N ASP A 381 7.69 12.41 -4.17
CA ASP A 381 8.31 12.63 -2.85
C ASP A 381 8.78 11.32 -2.20
N VAL A 382 7.98 10.25 -2.29
CA VAL A 382 8.36 8.91 -1.83
C VAL A 382 9.47 8.33 -2.71
N ALA A 383 9.51 8.61 -4.01
CA ALA A 383 10.61 8.21 -4.89
C ALA A 383 11.94 8.90 -4.51
N ASN A 384 11.94 10.22 -4.31
CA ASN A 384 13.10 10.96 -3.82
C ASN A 384 13.62 10.41 -2.48
N THR A 385 12.70 10.03 -1.59
CA THR A 385 13.01 9.36 -0.32
C THR A 385 13.59 7.96 -0.53
N ALA A 386 13.08 7.20 -1.51
CA ALA A 386 13.57 5.87 -1.89
C ALA A 386 15.00 5.95 -2.45
N GLU A 387 15.28 6.88 -3.36
CA GLU A 387 16.60 7.12 -3.95
C GLU A 387 17.63 7.52 -2.89
N SER A 388 17.28 8.49 -2.03
CA SER A 388 18.14 8.93 -0.93
C SER A 388 18.49 7.78 0.02
N ARG A 389 17.48 6.96 0.39
CA ARG A 389 17.71 5.77 1.20
C ARG A 389 18.56 4.73 0.47
N GLN A 390 18.29 4.48 -0.81
CA GLN A 390 19.02 3.52 -1.65
C GLN A 390 20.52 3.84 -1.75
N ALA A 391 20.89 5.12 -1.81
CA ALA A 391 22.30 5.54 -1.80
C ALA A 391 23.01 5.24 -0.46
N THR A 392 22.27 5.19 0.65
CA THR A 392 22.80 4.95 2.00
C THR A 392 22.53 3.55 2.56
N ALA A 393 21.72 2.73 1.86
CA ALA A 393 21.21 1.48 2.36
C ALA A 393 22.33 0.44 2.49
N LYS A 394 22.47 -0.09 3.71
CA LYS A 394 23.47 -1.11 4.02
C LYS A 394 22.82 -2.36 4.60
N SER A 395 21.93 -2.23 5.58
CA SER A 395 21.32 -3.40 6.22
C SER A 395 20.13 -3.96 5.45
N LEU A 396 19.78 -5.23 5.73
CA LEU A 396 18.52 -5.84 5.27
C LEU A 396 17.30 -4.95 5.56
N LYS A 397 17.24 -4.36 6.76
CA LYS A 397 16.13 -3.48 7.18
C LYS A 397 16.06 -2.20 6.34
N ASP A 398 17.19 -1.70 5.85
CA ASP A 398 17.22 -0.54 4.96
C ASP A 398 16.76 -0.92 3.56
N TRP A 399 17.26 -2.03 3.01
CA TRP A 399 16.86 -2.51 1.69
C TRP A 399 15.38 -2.90 1.62
N GLN A 400 14.82 -3.50 2.66
CA GLN A 400 13.37 -3.76 2.78
C GLN A 400 12.56 -2.45 2.76
N LYS A 401 13.02 -1.39 3.44
CA LYS A 401 12.37 -0.07 3.39
C LYS A 401 12.49 0.58 2.01
N VAL A 402 13.63 0.46 1.34
CA VAL A 402 13.82 0.96 -0.04
C VAL A 402 12.87 0.23 -1.00
N GLN A 403 12.79 -1.10 -0.93
CA GLN A 403 11.85 -1.90 -1.70
C GLN A 403 10.38 -1.49 -1.43
N SER A 404 10.00 -1.33 -0.16
CA SER A 404 8.64 -0.91 0.22
C SER A 404 8.29 0.47 -0.32
N ASN A 405 9.18 1.47 -0.14
CA ASN A 405 9.00 2.80 -0.72
C ASN A 405 8.80 2.73 -2.24
N TRP A 406 9.66 2.01 -2.98
CA TRP A 406 9.50 1.85 -4.43
C TRP A 406 8.17 1.15 -4.79
N GLN A 407 7.75 0.15 -4.03
CA GLN A 407 6.49 -0.55 -4.26
C GLN A 407 5.27 0.38 -4.08
N VAL A 408 5.31 1.29 -3.09
CA VAL A 408 4.31 2.35 -2.88
C VAL A 408 4.27 3.30 -4.09
N VAL A 409 5.42 3.77 -4.57
CA VAL A 409 5.52 4.65 -5.75
C VAL A 409 4.90 3.99 -6.99
N ILE A 410 5.31 2.75 -7.31
CA ILE A 410 4.78 2.02 -8.47
C ILE A 410 3.27 1.79 -8.35
N ASN A 411 2.77 1.47 -7.16
CA ASN A 411 1.33 1.31 -6.92
C ASN A 411 0.56 2.62 -7.06
N ALA A 412 1.09 3.74 -6.57
CA ALA A 412 0.46 5.06 -6.66
C ALA A 412 0.39 5.58 -8.11
N LEU A 413 1.45 5.40 -8.90
CA LEU A 413 1.50 5.82 -10.31
C LEU A 413 0.64 4.93 -11.22
N ARG A 414 0.62 3.61 -11.00
CA ARG A 414 -0.10 2.63 -11.83
C ARG A 414 -1.62 2.84 -11.85
N VAL A 415 -2.20 3.43 -10.79
CA VAL A 415 -3.65 3.63 -10.68
C VAL A 415 -4.14 4.95 -11.29
N ILE A 416 -3.26 5.80 -11.82
CA ILE A 416 -3.64 7.04 -12.51
C ILE A 416 -4.27 6.67 -13.86
N PRO A 417 -5.50 7.13 -14.18
CA PRO A 417 -6.24 6.71 -15.37
C PRO A 417 -5.77 7.45 -16.63
N GLN A 418 -5.90 6.81 -17.80
CA GLN A 418 -5.55 7.39 -19.12
C GLN A 418 -6.30 8.69 -19.48
N THR A 419 -7.40 8.98 -18.80
CA THR A 419 -8.20 10.21 -18.98
C THR A 419 -7.71 11.40 -18.16
N SER A 420 -6.71 11.19 -17.29
CA SER A 420 -6.09 12.23 -16.45
C SER A 420 -4.89 12.85 -17.18
N PRO A 421 -4.79 14.19 -17.27
CA PRO A 421 -3.55 14.91 -17.58
C PRO A 421 -2.28 14.33 -16.91
N ALA A 422 -2.38 13.88 -15.66
CA ALA A 422 -1.27 13.29 -14.91
C ALA A 422 -0.73 11.95 -15.49
N TYR A 423 -1.45 11.31 -16.43
CA TYR A 423 -1.12 9.96 -16.92
C TYR A 423 0.21 9.88 -17.68
N GLU A 424 0.49 10.84 -18.57
CA GLU A 424 1.69 10.79 -19.42
C GLU A 424 2.96 10.85 -18.57
N GLU A 425 3.01 11.78 -17.61
CA GLU A 425 4.12 11.87 -16.65
C GLU A 425 4.19 10.61 -15.77
N ALA A 426 3.05 10.10 -15.29
CA ALA A 426 3.03 8.87 -14.50
C ALA A 426 3.59 7.66 -15.25
N GLN A 427 3.30 7.50 -16.54
CA GLN A 427 3.88 6.44 -17.36
C GLN A 427 5.38 6.64 -17.59
N LYS A 428 5.84 7.88 -17.83
CA LYS A 428 7.27 8.19 -17.96
C LYS A 428 8.03 7.82 -16.69
N LEU A 429 7.51 8.19 -15.51
CA LEU A 429 8.09 7.83 -14.22
C LEU A 429 8.05 6.31 -13.95
N LEU A 430 6.97 5.62 -14.35
CA LEU A 430 6.90 4.15 -14.24
C LEU A 430 7.97 3.42 -15.07
N LEU A 431 8.47 4.00 -16.17
CA LEU A 431 9.57 3.41 -16.94
C LEU A 431 10.91 3.48 -16.19
N ASP A 432 11.17 4.58 -15.48
CA ASP A 432 12.40 4.79 -14.69
C ASP A 432 12.36 4.07 -13.32
N TYR A 433 11.22 4.09 -12.64
CA TYR A 433 11.11 3.57 -11.27
C TYR A 433 10.92 2.04 -11.18
N LYS A 434 10.40 1.38 -12.22
CA LYS A 434 10.26 -0.10 -12.23
C LYS A 434 11.60 -0.82 -12.10
N PRO A 435 12.66 -0.47 -12.86
CA PRO A 435 14.01 -1.00 -12.65
C PRO A 435 14.52 -0.82 -11.21
N LYS A 436 14.31 0.37 -10.62
CA LYS A 436 14.78 0.70 -9.26
C LYS A 436 14.12 -0.20 -8.20
N LEU A 437 12.82 -0.51 -8.34
CA LEU A 437 12.13 -1.50 -7.50
C LEU A 437 12.75 -2.90 -7.61
N VAL A 438 13.09 -3.36 -8.83
CA VAL A 438 13.74 -4.67 -9.04
C VAL A 438 15.10 -4.71 -8.37
N THR A 439 15.95 -3.70 -8.60
CA THR A 439 17.27 -3.60 -7.95
C THR A 439 17.16 -3.61 -6.42
N ALA A 440 16.20 -2.89 -5.84
CA ALA A 440 15.98 -2.85 -4.39
C ALA A 440 15.53 -4.22 -3.83
N ARG A 441 14.63 -4.92 -4.53
CA ARG A 441 14.17 -6.27 -4.18
C ARG A 441 15.30 -7.29 -4.26
N ASP A 442 16.13 -7.24 -5.30
CA ASP A 442 17.24 -8.17 -5.47
C ASP A 442 18.31 -7.97 -4.38
N ARG A 443 18.61 -6.71 -4.04
CA ARG A 443 19.46 -6.34 -2.90
C ARG A 443 18.90 -6.83 -1.57
N ALA A 444 17.61 -6.59 -1.30
CA ALA A 444 16.95 -7.07 -0.08
C ALA A 444 17.00 -8.60 0.03
N THR A 445 16.74 -9.31 -1.08
CA THR A 445 16.79 -10.78 -1.15
C THR A 445 18.20 -11.31 -0.87
N LYS A 446 19.23 -10.65 -1.40
CA LYS A 446 20.64 -11.01 -1.18
C LYS A 446 21.06 -10.84 0.28
N GLU A 447 20.73 -9.70 0.90
CA GLU A 447 20.99 -9.48 2.33
C GLU A 447 20.19 -10.44 3.22
N GLN A 448 18.96 -10.79 2.84
CA GLN A 448 18.14 -11.76 3.58
C GLN A 448 18.72 -13.17 3.53
N LEU A 449 19.25 -13.60 2.38
CA LEU A 449 19.94 -14.88 2.25
C LEU A 449 21.23 -14.88 3.08
N ALA A 450 22.04 -13.83 2.97
CA ALA A 450 23.28 -13.70 3.74
C ALA A 450 23.05 -13.69 5.26
N ALA A 451 22.02 -12.97 5.74
CA ALA A 451 21.60 -12.97 7.14
C ALA A 451 21.23 -14.38 7.63
N ARG A 452 20.43 -15.11 6.85
CA ARG A 452 20.02 -16.49 7.17
C ARG A 452 21.20 -17.46 7.20
N THR A 453 22.08 -17.40 6.20
CA THR A 453 23.29 -18.24 6.14
C THR A 453 24.22 -17.95 7.33
N TYR A 454 24.41 -16.68 7.69
CA TYR A 454 25.18 -16.29 8.87
C TYR A 454 24.55 -16.83 10.17
N GLN A 455 23.23 -16.65 10.36
CA GLN A 455 22.50 -17.20 11.51
C GLN A 455 22.59 -18.73 11.58
N GLN A 456 22.49 -19.41 10.43
CA GLN A 456 22.66 -20.86 10.35
C GLN A 456 24.06 -21.27 10.83
N ALA A 457 25.13 -20.64 10.33
CA ALA A 457 26.50 -20.92 10.78
C ALA A 457 26.66 -20.76 12.30
N VAL A 458 26.12 -19.69 12.88
CA VAL A 458 26.15 -19.44 14.34
C VAL A 458 25.35 -20.50 15.12
N SER A 459 24.16 -20.88 14.65
CA SER A 459 23.34 -21.90 15.31
C SER A 459 23.99 -23.28 15.27
N THR A 460 24.57 -23.67 14.13
CA THR A 460 25.28 -24.95 13.96
C THR A 460 26.53 -25.00 14.84
N ALA A 461 27.29 -23.90 14.94
CA ALA A 461 28.43 -23.77 15.85
C ALA A 461 28.04 -23.89 17.33
N ASN A 462 26.91 -23.31 17.73
CA ASN A 462 26.41 -23.46 19.09
C ASN A 462 25.98 -24.90 19.39
N GLN A 463 25.37 -25.60 18.43
CA GLN A 463 25.07 -27.03 18.56
C GLN A 463 26.35 -27.89 18.65
N ALA A 464 27.40 -27.54 17.90
CA ALA A 464 28.71 -28.19 18.00
C ALA A 464 29.31 -28.07 19.41
N LYS A 465 29.21 -26.89 20.06
CA LYS A 465 29.63 -26.69 21.46
C LYS A 465 28.86 -27.58 22.43
N VAL A 466 27.55 -27.76 22.24
CA VAL A 466 26.73 -28.66 23.07
C VAL A 466 27.23 -30.10 22.94
N TYR A 467 27.54 -30.57 21.73
CA TYR A 467 28.12 -31.90 21.53
C TYR A 467 29.51 -32.06 22.17
N GLN A 468 30.36 -31.02 22.16
CA GLN A 468 31.63 -31.03 22.89
C GLN A 468 31.42 -31.18 24.40
N GLN A 469 30.47 -30.44 24.98
CA GLN A 469 30.12 -30.54 26.41
C GLN A 469 29.58 -31.93 26.79
N GLN A 470 28.95 -32.63 25.86
CA GLN A 470 28.44 -33.99 26.03
C GLN A 470 29.47 -35.09 25.70
N ASN A 471 30.73 -34.74 25.42
CA ASN A 471 31.79 -35.64 24.94
C ASN A 471 31.45 -36.40 23.63
N GLN A 472 30.48 -35.91 22.85
CA GLN A 472 30.09 -36.48 21.56
C GLN A 472 30.98 -35.92 20.44
N TRP A 473 32.29 -36.20 20.51
CA TRP A 473 33.31 -35.57 19.68
C TRP A 473 33.11 -35.77 18.16
N GLN A 474 32.52 -36.89 17.73
CA GLN A 474 32.19 -37.13 16.33
C GLN A 474 31.12 -36.17 15.82
N ALA A 475 30.01 -36.04 16.55
CA ALA A 475 28.94 -35.08 16.23
C ALA A 475 29.46 -33.64 16.32
N ALA A 476 30.26 -33.31 17.33
CA ALA A 476 30.90 -32.01 17.46
C ALA A 476 31.75 -31.64 16.23
N ALA A 477 32.60 -32.57 15.75
CA ALA A 477 33.43 -32.34 14.58
C ALA A 477 32.57 -32.12 13.31
N THR A 478 31.55 -32.95 13.08
CA THR A 478 30.63 -32.78 11.93
C THR A 478 29.90 -31.43 11.96
N TYR A 479 29.39 -31.01 13.12
CA TYR A 479 28.70 -29.72 13.23
C TYR A 479 29.65 -28.53 13.14
N TRP A 480 30.89 -28.64 13.63
CA TRP A 480 31.90 -27.59 13.44
C TRP A 480 32.30 -27.41 11.98
N ASP A 481 32.50 -28.50 11.24
CA ASP A 481 32.76 -28.49 9.80
C ASP A 481 31.60 -27.86 9.02
N GLN A 482 30.36 -28.29 9.31
CA GLN A 482 29.17 -27.70 8.71
C GLN A 482 29.02 -26.20 9.02
N ALA A 483 29.34 -25.77 10.24
CA ALA A 483 29.29 -24.35 10.62
C ALA A 483 30.34 -23.52 9.86
N LEU A 484 31.57 -24.05 9.73
CA LEU A 484 32.67 -23.45 8.97
C LEU A 484 32.32 -23.33 7.48
N GLU A 485 31.82 -24.40 6.87
CA GLU A 485 31.38 -24.40 5.46
C GLU A 485 30.17 -23.50 5.21
N THR A 486 29.29 -23.33 6.20
CA THR A 486 28.16 -22.40 6.12
C THR A 486 28.65 -20.94 6.21
N ALA A 487 29.60 -20.64 7.10
CA ALA A 487 30.19 -19.30 7.21
C ALA A 487 30.89 -18.86 5.91
N LYS A 488 31.65 -19.77 5.26
CA LYS A 488 32.30 -19.51 3.96
C LYS A 488 31.32 -19.20 2.82
N LYS A 489 30.06 -19.64 2.90
CA LYS A 489 29.03 -19.45 1.86
C LYS A 489 28.28 -18.12 1.95
N VAL A 490 28.57 -17.28 2.96
CA VAL A 490 27.98 -15.93 3.05
C VAL A 490 28.52 -15.05 1.92
N SER A 491 27.62 -14.38 1.19
CA SER A 491 27.98 -13.63 -0.03
C SER A 491 28.88 -12.43 0.27
N GLN A 492 29.94 -12.24 -0.53
CA GLN A 492 30.91 -11.14 -0.39
C GLN A 492 30.30 -9.73 -0.48
N ASP A 493 29.23 -9.59 -1.27
CA ASP A 493 28.51 -8.33 -1.49
C ASP A 493 27.25 -8.30 -0.60
N SER A 494 27.49 -8.43 0.71
CA SER A 494 26.54 -8.30 1.81
C SER A 494 27.27 -7.81 3.08
N LEU A 495 26.57 -7.08 3.96
CA LEU A 495 27.11 -6.70 5.26
C LEU A 495 27.52 -7.88 6.15
N TYR A 496 26.84 -9.03 6.01
CA TYR A 496 27.12 -10.20 6.84
C TYR A 496 28.45 -10.87 6.46
N TYR A 497 29.10 -10.48 5.35
CA TYR A 497 30.35 -11.10 4.91
C TYR A 497 31.47 -10.93 5.93
N THR A 498 31.78 -9.71 6.37
CA THR A 498 32.88 -9.45 7.31
C THR A 498 32.63 -10.12 8.66
N GLN A 499 31.37 -10.15 9.10
CA GLN A 499 30.92 -10.84 10.29
C GLN A 499 31.13 -12.36 10.15
N ALA A 500 30.75 -12.96 9.02
CA ALA A 500 30.97 -14.38 8.74
C ALA A 500 32.46 -14.74 8.64
N GLN A 501 33.28 -13.88 8.00
CA GLN A 501 34.74 -14.07 7.92
C GLN A 501 35.38 -14.09 9.31
N SER A 502 34.92 -13.25 10.24
CA SER A 502 35.43 -13.26 11.63
C SER A 502 35.13 -14.56 12.40
N LEU A 503 34.21 -15.39 11.93
CA LEU A 503 33.88 -16.69 12.52
C LEU A 503 34.75 -17.85 11.98
N ILE A 504 35.41 -17.68 10.83
CA ILE A 504 36.15 -18.78 10.15
C ILE A 504 37.28 -19.31 11.04
N GLU A 505 38.12 -18.44 11.59
CA GLU A 505 39.26 -18.83 12.41
C GLU A 505 38.89 -19.50 13.75
N PRO A 506 37.96 -18.96 14.57
CA PRO A 506 37.53 -19.64 15.78
C PRO A 506 36.80 -20.96 15.49
N TYR A 507 36.06 -21.08 14.37
CA TYR A 507 35.37 -22.33 14.01
C TYR A 507 36.37 -23.38 13.50
N SER A 508 37.37 -22.99 12.71
CA SER A 508 38.50 -23.82 12.29
C SER A 508 39.27 -24.37 13.50
N THR A 509 39.56 -23.51 14.48
CA THR A 509 40.23 -23.90 15.73
C THR A 509 39.40 -24.90 16.53
N ALA A 510 38.10 -24.65 16.70
CA ALA A 510 37.21 -25.53 17.46
C ALA A 510 36.96 -26.88 16.75
N LEU A 511 36.92 -26.88 15.41
CA LEU A 511 36.89 -28.10 14.60
C LEU A 511 38.13 -28.95 14.85
N LYS A 512 39.32 -28.35 14.77
CA LYS A 512 40.60 -29.05 15.01
C LYS A 512 40.64 -29.68 16.42
N GLN A 513 40.25 -28.92 17.44
CA GLN A 513 40.15 -29.44 18.82
C GLN A 513 39.16 -30.60 18.94
N ALA A 514 38.01 -30.55 18.25
CA ALA A 514 37.05 -31.65 18.25
C ALA A 514 37.60 -32.90 17.54
N GLN A 515 38.35 -32.73 16.44
CA GLN A 515 39.00 -33.82 15.70
C GLN A 515 40.12 -34.48 16.53
N GLU A 516 40.97 -33.70 17.19
CA GLU A 516 42.01 -34.21 18.10
C GLU A 516 41.41 -35.03 19.25
N LYS A 517 40.33 -34.53 19.88
CA LYS A 517 39.62 -35.26 20.93
C LYS A 517 38.89 -36.51 20.41
N LEU A 518 38.34 -36.47 19.20
CA LEU A 518 37.75 -37.64 18.55
C LEU A 518 38.78 -38.75 18.33
N GLN A 519 39.99 -38.41 17.85
CA GLN A 519 41.07 -39.39 17.65
C GLN A 519 41.40 -40.10 18.97
N VAL A 520 41.61 -39.35 20.06
CA VAL A 520 41.86 -39.91 21.41
C VAL A 520 40.73 -40.85 21.85
N VAL A 521 39.46 -40.43 21.73
CA VAL A 521 38.32 -41.26 22.16
C VAL A 521 38.14 -42.50 21.29
N SER A 522 38.41 -42.42 19.98
CA SER A 522 38.35 -43.58 19.09
C SER A 522 39.46 -44.60 19.38
N GLY A 523 40.68 -44.14 19.71
CA GLY A 523 41.77 -45.01 20.17
C GLY A 523 41.41 -45.72 21.48
N LEU A 524 40.86 -45.01 22.45
CA LEU A 524 40.38 -45.59 23.71
C LEU A 524 39.23 -46.60 23.50
N GLN A 525 38.33 -46.37 22.52
CA GLN A 525 37.28 -47.34 22.19
C GLN A 525 37.86 -48.62 21.58
N GLN A 526 38.83 -48.52 20.67
CA GLN A 526 39.53 -49.68 20.11
C GLN A 526 40.29 -50.45 21.21
N THR A 527 41.04 -49.74 22.05
CA THR A 527 41.77 -50.31 23.19
C THR A 527 40.82 -51.07 24.13
N ARG A 528 39.64 -50.51 24.44
CA ARG A 528 38.61 -51.20 25.23
C ARG A 528 38.12 -52.49 24.56
N ALA A 529 37.92 -52.50 23.25
CA ALA A 529 37.50 -53.70 22.52
C ALA A 529 38.59 -54.79 22.52
N ASP A 530 39.85 -54.40 22.36
CA ASP A 530 41.00 -55.32 22.40
C ASP A 530 41.23 -55.88 23.81
N LEU A 531 41.02 -55.07 24.86
CA LEU A 531 41.03 -55.52 26.27
C LEU A 531 39.87 -56.47 26.59
N GLU A 532 38.64 -56.16 26.16
CA GLU A 532 37.48 -57.04 26.37
C GLU A 532 37.71 -58.42 25.72
N LYS A 533 38.25 -58.44 24.49
CA LYS A 533 38.61 -59.67 23.77
C LYS A 533 39.75 -60.44 24.47
N THR A 534 40.73 -59.73 25.02
CA THR A 534 41.88 -60.33 25.70
C THR A 534 41.51 -60.89 27.08
N CYS A 535 40.64 -60.22 27.82
CA CYS A 535 40.18 -60.64 29.14
C CYS A 535 39.07 -61.69 29.13
N VAL A 536 38.46 -62.00 27.97
CA VAL A 536 37.33 -62.95 27.86
C VAL A 536 37.63 -63.99 26.77
N ASN A 537 38.20 -65.12 27.18
CA ASN A 537 38.46 -66.27 26.31
C ASN A 537 37.88 -67.54 26.96
N GLY A 538 36.63 -67.86 26.66
CA GLY A 538 35.86 -68.96 27.27
C GLY A 538 35.42 -68.69 28.72
N ILE A 539 36.32 -68.20 29.56
CA ILE A 539 36.07 -67.64 30.89
C ILE A 539 36.54 -66.19 30.96
N ARG A 540 36.00 -65.42 31.91
CA ARG A 540 36.49 -64.05 32.19
C ARG A 540 37.77 -64.16 33.03
N ILE A 541 38.91 -63.98 32.38
CA ILE A 541 40.27 -64.09 32.95
C ILE A 541 40.60 -62.85 33.77
N CYS A 542 40.18 -61.69 33.28
CA CYS A 542 40.40 -60.41 33.95
C CYS A 542 39.20 -59.46 33.85
N THR A 543 39.24 -58.45 34.71
CA THR A 543 38.47 -57.21 34.60
C THR A 543 39.43 -56.07 34.35
N PHE A 544 38.96 -54.97 33.77
CA PHE A 544 39.82 -53.83 33.47
C PHE A 544 39.09 -52.50 33.66
N SER A 545 39.85 -51.47 34.01
CA SER A 545 39.45 -50.07 33.98
C SER A 545 40.52 -49.27 33.23
N MET A 546 40.10 -48.19 32.56
CA MET A 546 41.00 -47.39 31.75
C MET A 546 40.52 -45.94 31.73
N ASP A 547 41.47 -45.04 31.92
CA ASP A 547 41.32 -43.59 31.80
C ASP A 547 42.49 -42.99 30.99
N ASN A 548 42.75 -41.70 31.14
CA ASN A 548 43.86 -41.03 30.44
C ASN A 548 45.23 -41.22 31.10
N ALA A 549 45.30 -41.85 32.28
CA ALA A 549 46.54 -42.11 33.03
C ALA A 549 47.07 -43.54 32.81
N GLY A 550 46.20 -44.50 32.51
CA GLY A 550 46.62 -45.83 32.10
C GLY A 550 45.50 -46.86 32.03
N ILE A 551 45.91 -48.11 31.80
CA ILE A 551 45.08 -49.31 31.79
C ILE A 551 45.39 -50.08 33.08
N ILE A 552 44.36 -50.33 33.90
CA ILE A 552 44.44 -51.19 35.08
C ILE A 552 43.70 -52.47 34.75
N VAL A 553 44.37 -53.61 34.90
CA VAL A 553 43.83 -54.96 34.69
C VAL A 553 43.92 -55.72 36.01
N ARG A 554 42.86 -56.45 36.37
CA ARG A 554 42.79 -57.27 37.59
C ARG A 554 42.35 -58.68 37.22
N LEU A 555 43.12 -59.69 37.60
CA LEU A 555 42.73 -61.09 37.40
C LEU A 555 41.47 -61.42 38.21
N THR A 556 40.63 -62.31 37.69
CA THR A 556 39.45 -62.79 38.41
C THR A 556 39.82 -63.82 39.46
N SER A 557 39.04 -63.87 40.55
CA SER A 557 39.28 -64.82 41.66
C SER A 557 39.23 -66.28 41.20
N GLU A 558 38.41 -66.55 40.18
CA GLU A 558 38.19 -67.83 39.54
C GLU A 558 39.44 -68.28 38.76
N TYR A 559 40.04 -67.37 37.99
CA TYR A 559 41.30 -67.62 37.28
C TYR A 559 42.48 -67.79 38.24
N ASP A 560 42.52 -67.00 39.31
CA ASP A 560 43.59 -67.07 40.31
C ASP A 560 43.54 -68.31 41.19
N GLN A 561 42.35 -68.81 41.53
CA GLN A 561 42.21 -70.10 42.20
C GLN A 561 42.69 -71.25 41.32
N LEU A 562 42.49 -71.20 40.00
CA LEU A 562 43.06 -72.18 39.06
C LEU A 562 44.60 -72.09 39.04
N ARG A 563 45.14 -70.86 38.96
CA ARG A 563 46.59 -70.55 39.00
C ARG A 563 47.27 -71.06 40.28
N GLN A 564 46.69 -70.80 41.44
CA GLN A 564 47.21 -71.26 42.73
C GLN A 564 47.13 -72.79 42.86
N LYS A 565 46.01 -73.42 42.48
CA LYS A 565 45.84 -74.88 42.55
C LYS A 565 46.87 -75.63 41.70
N SER A 566 47.13 -75.17 40.47
CA SER A 566 48.17 -75.74 39.60
C SER A 566 49.59 -75.50 40.11
N SER A 567 49.81 -74.50 40.97
CA SER A 567 51.12 -74.20 41.57
C SER A 567 51.45 -75.03 42.81
N THR A 568 50.43 -75.47 43.56
CA THR A 568 50.61 -76.14 44.87
C THR A 568 50.73 -77.66 44.86
N ASN A 569 50.68 -78.33 43.69
CA ASN A 569 50.55 -79.79 43.64
C ASN A 569 51.53 -80.47 42.63
N PRO A 570 52.80 -80.71 43.01
CA PRO A 570 53.82 -81.31 42.13
C PRO A 570 53.61 -82.79 41.74
N ASN A 571 52.61 -83.47 42.33
CA ASN A 571 52.44 -84.93 42.27
C ASN A 571 51.13 -85.38 41.59
N SER A 572 50.56 -84.58 40.68
CA SER A 572 49.50 -85.07 39.78
C SER A 572 50.11 -85.62 38.49
N GLU A 573 49.56 -86.73 37.96
CA GLU A 573 50.12 -87.52 36.84
C GLU A 573 50.14 -86.82 35.46
N ASN A 574 49.96 -85.49 35.37
CA ASN A 574 49.98 -84.73 34.12
C ASN A 574 50.73 -83.39 34.24
N PRO A 575 52.04 -83.35 33.96
CA PRO A 575 52.86 -82.13 34.06
C PRO A 575 52.45 -81.05 33.05
N ASP A 576 51.75 -81.41 31.96
CA ASP A 576 51.34 -80.48 30.91
C ASP A 576 50.38 -79.38 31.42
N SER A 577 49.56 -79.67 32.43
CA SER A 577 48.51 -78.75 32.91
C SER A 577 49.02 -77.51 33.68
N ALA A 578 50.16 -77.61 34.35
CA ALA A 578 50.79 -76.48 35.04
C ALA A 578 51.63 -75.61 34.07
N VAL A 579 52.20 -76.24 33.04
CA VAL A 579 52.92 -75.56 31.97
C VAL A 579 51.96 -74.74 31.11
N ASP A 580 50.82 -75.31 30.73
CA ASP A 580 49.78 -74.66 29.91
C ASP A 580 49.26 -73.37 30.56
N LEU A 581 48.97 -73.39 31.87
CA LEU A 581 48.44 -72.22 32.58
C LEU A 581 49.49 -71.12 32.84
N THR A 582 50.75 -71.50 33.01
CA THR A 582 51.87 -70.54 33.12
C THR A 582 52.12 -69.85 31.77
N ASN A 583 52.11 -70.64 30.69
CA ASN A 583 52.19 -70.15 29.30
C ASN A 583 51.02 -69.20 28.99
N HIS A 584 49.80 -69.53 29.41
CA HIS A 584 48.62 -68.68 29.24
C HIS A 584 48.75 -67.32 29.96
N LEU A 585 49.32 -67.27 31.18
CA LEU A 585 49.61 -65.98 31.84
C LEU A 585 50.65 -65.15 31.08
N GLN A 586 51.66 -65.78 30.49
CA GLN A 586 52.66 -65.07 29.70
C GLN A 586 52.09 -64.55 28.37
N ILE A 587 51.27 -65.34 27.68
CA ILE A 587 50.51 -64.91 26.49
C ILE A 587 49.59 -63.73 26.84
N LEU A 588 48.95 -63.73 28.01
CA LEU A 588 48.15 -62.59 28.49
C LEU A 588 49.01 -61.33 28.71
N GLN A 589 50.19 -61.46 29.33
CA GLN A 589 51.12 -60.33 29.51
C GLN A 589 51.62 -59.78 28.17
N GLU A 590 51.93 -60.64 27.19
CA GLU A 590 52.33 -60.24 25.84
C GLU A 590 51.19 -59.56 25.07
N ALA A 591 49.95 -60.07 25.16
CA ALA A 591 48.78 -59.42 24.58
C ALA A 591 48.51 -58.04 25.19
N LEU A 592 48.57 -57.94 26.52
CA LEU A 592 48.44 -56.66 27.24
C LEU A 592 49.59 -55.69 26.92
N ALA A 593 50.80 -56.18 26.68
CA ALA A 593 51.93 -55.39 26.23
C ALA A 593 51.72 -54.80 24.82
N VAL A 594 51.22 -55.61 23.88
CA VAL A 594 50.88 -55.14 22.52
C VAL A 594 49.74 -54.11 22.57
N ILE A 595 48.73 -54.32 23.43
CA ILE A 595 47.63 -53.36 23.62
C ILE A 595 48.15 -52.05 24.24
N SER A 596 49.05 -52.13 25.23
CA SER A 596 49.73 -50.97 25.84
C SER A 596 50.45 -50.14 24.78
N ASP A 597 51.30 -50.78 23.97
CA ASP A 597 52.10 -50.12 22.93
C ASP A 597 51.20 -49.49 21.86
N ASN A 598 50.18 -50.21 21.39
CA ASN A 598 49.23 -49.72 20.38
C ASN A 598 48.37 -48.55 20.88
N ALA A 599 47.99 -48.54 22.17
CA ALA A 599 47.22 -47.48 22.79
C ALA A 599 48.07 -46.28 23.25
N ASN A 600 49.40 -46.47 23.32
CA ASN A 600 50.34 -45.60 24.03
C ASN A 600 49.91 -45.30 25.49
N LEU A 601 49.42 -46.32 26.20
CA LEU A 601 49.00 -46.25 27.61
C LEU A 601 49.77 -47.27 28.46
N SER A 602 50.23 -46.85 29.64
CA SER A 602 50.85 -47.76 30.60
C SER A 602 49.85 -48.79 31.12
N VAL A 603 50.26 -50.06 31.28
CA VAL A 603 49.45 -51.15 31.82
C VAL A 603 49.94 -51.58 33.20
N PHE A 604 49.02 -51.77 34.13
CA PHE A 604 49.25 -52.37 35.44
C PHE A 604 48.32 -53.59 35.61
N LEU A 605 48.91 -54.77 35.84
CA LEU A 605 48.19 -56.03 36.06
C LEU A 605 48.33 -56.45 37.52
N TYR A 606 47.18 -56.58 38.19
CA TYR A 606 47.05 -57.02 39.57
C TYR A 606 46.44 -58.42 39.65
N ASP A 607 46.75 -59.16 40.71
CA ASP A 607 45.99 -60.36 41.07
C ASP A 607 44.69 -60.01 41.82
N SER A 608 43.93 -61.05 42.16
CA SER A 608 42.72 -60.96 42.96
C SER A 608 42.94 -60.58 44.43
N GLN A 609 44.20 -60.40 44.86
CA GLN A 609 44.59 -59.88 46.17
C GLN A 609 45.11 -58.44 46.11
N ASP A 610 45.00 -57.77 44.95
CA ASP A 610 45.50 -56.43 44.64
C ASP A 610 47.04 -56.27 44.72
N GLU A 611 47.80 -57.37 44.61
CA GLU A 611 49.25 -57.32 44.42
C GLU A 611 49.62 -57.17 42.93
N VAL A 612 50.64 -56.37 42.63
CA VAL A 612 51.09 -56.10 41.25
C VAL A 612 51.88 -57.30 40.72
N ILE A 613 51.34 -57.99 39.71
CA ILE A 613 52.01 -59.12 39.03
C ILE A 613 52.89 -58.62 37.87
N TYR A 614 52.41 -57.61 37.13
CA TYR A 614 53.08 -57.10 35.95
C TYR A 614 52.80 -55.61 35.76
N THR A 615 53.81 -54.86 35.33
CA THR A 615 53.70 -53.43 35.02
C THR A 615 54.46 -53.14 33.74
N ARG A 616 53.83 -52.43 32.80
CA ARG A 616 54.46 -51.86 31.61
C ARG A 616 54.23 -50.36 31.61
N THR A 617 55.24 -49.61 32.05
CA THR A 617 55.26 -48.15 31.95
C THR A 617 55.82 -47.73 30.61
N LEU A 618 55.05 -46.99 29.82
CA LEU A 618 55.58 -46.30 28.64
C LEU A 618 56.23 -44.99 29.11
N GLY A 619 57.49 -44.79 28.74
CA GLY A 619 58.35 -43.80 29.38
C GLY A 619 58.37 -42.43 28.70
N GLY A 620 58.35 -41.38 29.54
CA GLY A 620 59.12 -40.13 29.38
C GLY A 620 58.73 -39.20 28.26
#